data_AF-A0A413VMB4-F1
#
_entry.id   AF-A0A413VMB4-F1
#
_cell.length_a   1.000
_cell.length_b   1.000
_cell.length_c   1.000
_cell.angle_alpha   90.00
_cell.angle_beta   90.00
_cell.angle_gamma   90.00
#
_symmetry.space_group_name_H-M   'P 1'
#
loop_
_entity.id
_entity.type
_entity.pdbx_description
1 polymer ?
#
loop_
_entity_poly.entity_id
_entity_poly.type
_entity_poly.pdbx_seq_one_letter_code
_entity_poly.pdbx_strand_id
1 'polypeptide(L)'
;NEMYEMIEELPDYIVECLDEFISHYGTLEEVVEHKDDIYYYPDCETMTDVAYYYIDELQALGDIPPSLQNYIDYEAYGRDLDMGGCFIETSRGMCEIPY
;
A
#
# COMPACT_ATOMS: atom_id res chain seq x y z
N ASN A 1 -29.56 -3.83 3.86
CA ASN A 1 -29.03 -5.08 4.46
C ASN A 1 -27.67 -4.67 4.95
N GLU A 2 -27.42 -4.70 6.25
CA GLU A 2 -26.31 -3.98 6.89
C GLU A 2 -24.95 -4.25 6.21
N MET A 3 -24.65 -5.51 5.89
CA MET A 3 -23.43 -5.87 5.15
C MET A 3 -23.32 -5.24 3.75
N TYR A 4 -24.42 -5.07 3.03
CA TYR A 4 -24.38 -4.42 1.71
C TYR A 4 -24.08 -2.93 1.83
N GLU A 5 -24.65 -2.27 2.84
CA GLU A 5 -24.42 -0.85 3.10
C GLU A 5 -22.94 -0.61 3.44
N MET A 6 -22.35 -1.50 4.25
CA MET A 6 -20.91 -1.47 4.56
C MET A 6 -20.02 -1.64 3.33
N ILE A 7 -20.36 -2.59 2.44
CA ILE A 7 -19.58 -2.80 1.20
C ILE A 7 -19.73 -1.62 0.24
N GLU A 8 -20.92 -1.01 0.14
CA GLU A 8 -21.15 0.19 -0.69
C GLU A 8 -20.37 1.42 -0.21
N GLU A 9 -19.92 1.43 1.04
CA GLU A 9 -19.09 2.49 1.59
C GLU A 9 -17.59 2.32 1.33
N LEU A 10 -17.15 1.13 0.90
CA LEU A 10 -15.74 0.84 0.65
C LEU A 10 -15.31 1.35 -0.74
N PRO A 11 -14.07 1.84 -0.89
CA PRO A 11 -13.48 2.12 -2.19
C PRO A 11 -13.44 0.86 -3.08
N ASP A 12 -13.59 1.03 -4.40
CA ASP A 12 -13.61 -0.07 -5.37
C ASP A 12 -12.41 -1.01 -5.23
N TYR A 13 -11.20 -0.48 -4.99
CA TYR A 13 -9.98 -1.29 -4.85
C TYR A 13 -10.01 -2.20 -3.60
N ILE A 14 -10.70 -1.80 -2.52
CA ILE A 14 -10.91 -2.64 -1.34
C ILE A 14 -11.97 -3.69 -1.63
N VAL A 15 -13.07 -3.31 -2.29
CA VAL A 15 -14.16 -4.25 -2.64
C VAL A 15 -13.65 -5.36 -3.56
N GLU A 16 -12.81 -5.02 -4.53
CA GLU A 16 -12.24 -5.99 -5.47
C GLU A 16 -11.21 -6.94 -4.83
N CYS A 17 -10.62 -6.55 -3.70
CA CYS A 17 -9.62 -7.33 -2.95
C CYS A 17 -10.06 -7.60 -1.50
N LEU A 18 -11.37 -7.74 -1.28
CA LEU A 18 -11.94 -7.77 0.07
C LEU A 18 -11.44 -8.96 0.89
N ASP A 19 -11.20 -10.11 0.25
CA ASP A 19 -10.69 -11.31 0.92
C ASP A 19 -9.27 -11.08 1.47
N GLU A 20 -8.41 -10.37 0.75
CA GLU A 20 -7.07 -9.99 1.20
C GLU A 20 -7.12 -9.05 2.40
N PHE A 21 -7.99 -8.04 2.37
CA PHE A 21 -8.18 -7.11 3.49
C PHE A 21 -8.80 -7.78 4.71
N ILE A 22 -9.81 -8.63 4.54
CA ILE A 22 -10.41 -9.40 5.65
C ILE A 22 -9.38 -10.39 6.22
N SER A 23 -8.51 -10.99 5.40
CA SER A 23 -7.45 -11.85 5.90
C SER A 23 -6.44 -11.10 6.78
N HIS A 24 -6.28 -9.79 6.58
CA HIS A 24 -5.44 -8.94 7.40
C HIS A 24 -6.16 -8.45 8.67
N TYR A 25 -7.30 -7.78 8.51
CA TYR A 25 -8.02 -7.16 9.62
C TYR A 25 -8.83 -8.16 10.45
N GLY A 26 -9.39 -9.19 9.81
CA GLY A 26 -10.15 -10.26 10.46
C GLY A 26 -11.66 -10.13 10.26
N THR A 27 -12.19 -8.91 10.15
CA THR A 27 -13.63 -8.65 9.99
C THR A 27 -13.91 -7.55 8.95
N LEU A 28 -15.13 -7.54 8.41
CA LEU A 28 -15.57 -6.48 7.48
C LEU A 28 -15.71 -5.14 8.21
N GLU A 29 -16.14 -5.17 9.46
CA GLU A 29 -16.28 -4.02 10.34
C GLU A 29 -14.94 -3.29 10.50
N GLU A 30 -13.86 -4.00 10.81
CA GLU A 30 -12.52 -3.40 10.93
C GLU A 30 -12.02 -2.82 9.59
N VAL A 31 -12.30 -3.49 8.46
CA VAL A 31 -11.94 -2.96 7.13
C VAL A 31 -12.65 -1.63 6.87
N VAL A 32 -13.94 -1.52 7.20
CA VAL A 32 -14.72 -0.28 7.02
C VAL A 32 -14.22 0.82 7.96
N GLU A 33 -13.87 0.49 9.20
CA GLU A 33 -13.34 1.46 10.17
C GLU A 33 -12.00 2.06 9.72
N HIS A 34 -11.15 1.29 9.03
CA HIS A 34 -9.80 1.71 8.62
C HIS A 34 -9.67 2.07 7.13
N LYS A 35 -10.76 2.04 6.36
CA LYS A 35 -10.74 2.25 4.89
C LYS A 35 -10.08 3.56 4.44
N ASP A 36 -10.21 4.61 5.26
CA ASP A 36 -9.73 5.95 4.95
C ASP A 36 -8.25 6.15 5.30
N ASP A 37 -7.66 5.25 6.08
CA ASP A 37 -6.25 5.28 6.50
C ASP A 37 -5.35 4.49 5.53
N ILE A 38 -5.91 3.60 4.72
CA ILE A 38 -5.14 2.73 3.81
C ILE A 38 -4.54 3.56 2.67
N TYR A 39 -3.22 3.46 2.48
CA TYR A 39 -2.55 4.03 1.32
C TYR A 39 -2.46 2.98 0.21
N TYR A 40 -3.05 3.31 -0.95
CA TYR A 40 -3.13 2.41 -2.09
C TYR A 40 -2.12 2.78 -3.18
N TYR A 41 -1.30 1.81 -3.59
CA TYR A 41 -0.29 1.93 -4.63
C TYR A 41 -0.67 1.05 -5.85
N PRO A 42 -1.56 1.53 -6.74
CA PRO A 42 -2.16 0.73 -7.82
C PRO A 42 -1.16 0.16 -8.83
N ASP A 43 -0.08 0.89 -9.10
CA ASP A 43 0.95 0.52 -10.08
C ASP A 43 2.18 -0.14 -9.44
N CYS A 44 2.08 -0.55 -8.17
CA CYS A 44 3.15 -1.23 -7.45
C CYS A 44 2.77 -2.69 -7.25
N GLU A 45 3.56 -3.63 -7.81
CA GLU A 45 3.39 -5.07 -7.61
C GLU A 45 4.28 -5.60 -6.48
N THR A 46 5.33 -4.86 -6.13
CA THR A 46 6.34 -5.26 -5.15
C THR A 46 6.75 -4.10 -4.24
N MET A 47 7.39 -4.43 -3.11
CA MET A 47 8.01 -3.41 -2.25
C MET A 47 9.12 -2.62 -2.94
N THR A 48 9.74 -3.18 -3.98
CA THR A 48 10.69 -2.44 -4.82
C THR A 48 9.97 -1.34 -5.60
N ASP A 49 8.77 -1.60 -6.12
CA ASP A 49 7.97 -0.58 -6.83
C ASP A 49 7.49 0.51 -5.86
N VAL A 50 7.09 0.13 -4.64
CA VAL A 50 6.77 1.08 -3.56
C VAL A 50 8.00 1.94 -3.24
N ALA A 51 9.20 1.36 -3.17
CA ALA A 51 10.43 2.12 -2.98
C ALA A 51 10.70 3.12 -4.11
N TYR A 52 10.45 2.74 -5.37
CA TYR A 52 10.51 3.66 -6.50
C TYR A 52 9.52 4.81 -6.31
N TYR A 53 8.27 4.51 -5.95
CA TYR A 53 7.24 5.53 -5.71
C TYR A 53 7.67 6.53 -4.61
N TYR A 54 8.18 6.03 -3.48
CA TYR A 54 8.63 6.90 -2.39
C TYR A 54 9.79 7.81 -2.80
N ILE A 55 10.78 7.26 -3.49
CA ILE A 55 12.01 7.99 -3.79
C ILE A 55 11.82 8.95 -4.97
N ASP A 56 11.20 8.50 -6.05
CA ASP A 56 11.14 9.25 -7.30
C ASP A 56 9.85 10.09 -7.41
N GLU A 57 8.69 9.56 -7.01
CA GLU A 57 7.41 10.27 -7.12
C GLU A 57 7.13 11.17 -5.90
N LEU A 58 7.34 10.66 -4.69
CA LEU A 58 7.16 11.44 -3.45
C LEU A 58 8.40 12.26 -3.06
N GLN A 59 9.54 12.04 -3.73
CA GLN A 59 10.82 12.67 -3.41
C GLN A 59 11.22 12.52 -1.92
N ALA A 60 11.01 11.34 -1.32
CA ALA A 60 11.24 11.10 0.12
C ALA A 60 12.69 11.37 0.57
N LEU A 61 13.66 11.28 -0.35
CA LEU A 61 15.07 11.59 -0.11
C LEU A 61 15.47 13.01 -0.53
N GLY A 62 14.52 13.82 -0.97
CA GLY A 62 14.74 15.15 -1.55
C GLY A 62 15.38 15.09 -2.94
N ASP A 63 16.06 16.16 -3.33
CA ASP A 63 16.70 16.26 -4.64
C ASP A 63 17.93 15.33 -4.73
N ILE A 64 17.76 14.23 -5.47
CA ILE A 64 18.85 13.30 -5.78
C ILE A 64 19.55 13.77 -7.07
N PRO A 65 20.88 14.00 -7.05
CA PRO A 65 21.62 14.28 -8.27
C PRO A 65 21.47 13.14 -9.30
N PRO A 66 21.23 13.41 -10.59
CA PRO A 66 21.07 12.36 -11.61
C PRO A 66 22.25 11.39 -11.70
N SER A 67 23.45 11.84 -11.32
CA SER A 67 24.65 11.00 -11.26
C SER A 67 24.60 9.94 -10.16
N LEU A 68 23.78 10.14 -9.12
CA LEU A 68 23.63 9.24 -7.98
C LEU A 68 22.39 8.35 -8.07
N GLN A 69 21.39 8.71 -8.88
CA GLN A 69 20.12 7.99 -8.98
C GLN A 69 20.32 6.49 -9.35
N ASN A 70 21.22 6.20 -10.29
CA ASN A 70 21.53 4.81 -10.68
C ASN A 70 22.29 3.98 -9.62
N TYR A 71 22.66 4.59 -8.49
CA TYR A 71 23.33 3.91 -7.39
C TYR A 71 22.40 3.65 -6.20
N ILE A 72 21.12 4.05 -6.30
CA ILE A 72 20.12 3.77 -5.28
C ILE A 72 19.73 2.30 -5.39
N ASP A 73 19.78 1.61 -4.25
CA ASP A 73 19.30 0.25 -4.10
C ASP A 73 17.84 0.26 -3.63
N TYR A 74 16.93 0.32 -4.60
CA TYR A 74 15.49 0.36 -4.35
C TYR A 74 14.98 -0.93 -3.70
N GLU A 75 15.59 -2.09 -3.98
CA GLU A 75 15.21 -3.35 -3.36
C GLU A 75 15.54 -3.35 -1.87
N ALA A 76 16.73 -2.88 -1.50
CA ALA A 76 17.12 -2.74 -0.11
C ALA A 76 16.22 -1.74 0.63
N TYR A 77 15.91 -0.59 0.01
CA TYR A 77 15.01 0.39 0.62
C TYR A 77 13.58 -0.15 0.78
N GLY A 78 13.04 -0.84 -0.24
CA GLY A 78 11.72 -1.47 -0.16
C GLY A 78 11.63 -2.51 0.95
N ARG A 79 12.69 -3.29 1.16
CA ARG A 79 12.78 -4.23 2.28
C ARG A 79 12.80 -3.53 3.64
N ASP A 80 13.52 -2.41 3.75
CA ASP A 80 13.53 -1.61 4.98
C ASP A 80 12.16 -0.99 5.27
N LEU A 81 11.43 -0.55 4.23
CA LEU A 81 10.03 -0.10 4.35
C LEU A 81 9.14 -1.23 4.89
N ASP A 82 9.22 -2.42 4.30
CA ASP A 82 8.41 -3.59 4.70
C ASP A 82 8.68 -4.03 6.14
N MET A 83 9.95 -3.94 6.59
CA MET A 83 10.30 -4.22 7.98
C MET A 83 9.81 -3.15 8.97
N GLY A 84 9.64 -1.91 8.51
CA GLY A 84 9.27 -0.76 9.34
C GLY A 84 7.78 -0.42 9.35
N GLY A 85 7.04 -0.86 8.33
CA GLY A 85 5.62 -0.61 8.16
C GLY A 85 4.81 -1.90 8.10
N CYS A 86 3.58 -1.79 7.59
CA CYS A 86 2.74 -2.94 7.31
C CYS A 86 2.20 -2.80 5.89
N PHE A 87 2.58 -3.73 5.03
CA PHE A 87 2.17 -3.73 3.63
C PHE A 87 1.47 -5.06 3.32
N ILE A 88 0.41 -4.99 2.54
CA ILE A 88 -0.23 -6.17 1.97
C ILE A 88 -0.15 -6.11 0.45
N GLU A 89 0.15 -7.26 -0.15
CA GLU A 89 0.05 -7.48 -1.58
C GLU A 89 -1.40 -7.84 -1.91
N THR A 90 -2.00 -7.11 -2.85
CA THR A 90 -3.34 -7.41 -3.37
C THR A 90 -3.26 -7.70 -4.86
N SER A 91 -4.29 -8.33 -5.40
CA SER A 91 -4.42 -8.52 -6.86
C SER A 91 -4.54 -7.22 -7.66
N ARG A 92 -4.63 -6.06 -6.99
CA ARG A 92 -4.72 -4.71 -7.57
C ARG A 92 -3.55 -3.80 -7.22
N GLY A 93 -2.49 -4.33 -6.63
CA GLY A 93 -1.29 -3.59 -6.23
C GLY A 93 -1.03 -3.62 -4.73
N MET A 94 0.01 -2.92 -4.30
CA MET A 94 0.41 -2.84 -2.89
C MET A 94 -0.49 -1.88 -2.10
N CYS A 95 -0.78 -2.23 -0.85
CA CYS A 95 -1.45 -1.34 0.10
C CYS A 95 -0.64 -1.25 1.39
N GLU A 96 -0.48 -0.05 1.93
CA GLU A 96 0.09 0.18 3.26
C GLU A 96 -1.04 0.37 4.28
N ILE A 97 -0.88 -0.29 5.41
CA ILE A 97 -1.83 -0.32 6.51
C ILE A 97 -1.20 0.41 7.70
N PRO A 98 -1.64 1.63 8.03
CA PRO A 98 -1.12 2.36 9.18
C PRO A 98 -1.51 1.71 10.50
N TYR A 99 -0.70 1.95 11.53
CA TYR A 99 -0.96 1.53 12.91
C TYR A 99 -2.00 2.38 13.63
#